data_AF-A0A7S4IEI6-F1
#
_entry.id   AF-A0A7S4IEI6-F1
#
_cell.length_a   1.000
_cell.length_b   1.000
_cell.length_c   1.000
_cell.angle_alpha   90.00
_cell.angle_beta   90.00
_cell.angle_gamma   90.00
#
_symmetry.space_group_name_H-M   'P 1'
#
loop_
_entity.id
_entity.type
_entity.pdbx_description
1 polymer ?
#
loop_
_entity_poly.entity_id
_entity_poly.type
_entity_poly.pdbx_seq_one_letter_code
_entity_poly.pdbx_strand_id
1 'polypeptide(L)'
;WESSEEEPVVNGEEGAEAEDDDDDDDDAAATSPAPPAAGGPPPDLVVREAFVAALDVLRGGDGTGTASPGERGSSGDGEEKEKEEEAFYAIGKLRATLVLSGPNPGLDLAEAPGLVLVSGSSGPAADAGIQVGDTITKVFAGEGDAFEAETRMMNLDGTVEIVMAAMEHAAGSGRAEIDLELNRLIKCRYK
;
A
#
# COMPACT_ATOMS: atom_id res chain seq x y z
N TRP A 1 -1.73 48.04 -28.13
CA TRP A 1 -1.50 49.24 -27.29
C TRP A 1 -1.71 48.77 -25.87
N GLU A 2 -0.72 48.48 -25.05
CA GLU A 2 0.73 48.59 -25.11
C GLU A 2 1.21 47.85 -23.85
N SER A 3 2.33 47.12 -23.95
CA SER A 3 3.37 47.04 -22.91
C SER A 3 3.05 46.27 -21.60
N SER A 4 3.93 45.45 -21.01
CA SER A 4 5.36 45.25 -21.23
C SER A 4 5.76 43.81 -20.90
N GLU A 5 6.66 43.27 -21.72
CA GLU A 5 7.68 42.30 -21.34
C GLU A 5 8.61 42.93 -20.29
N GLU A 6 8.90 42.23 -19.19
CA GLU A 6 10.06 42.53 -18.37
C GLU A 6 10.60 41.23 -17.77
N GLU A 7 11.59 40.64 -18.44
CA GLU A 7 12.50 39.65 -17.88
C GLU A 7 13.74 40.35 -17.31
N PRO A 8 14.29 39.87 -16.19
CA PRO A 8 15.73 39.98 -15.98
C PRO A 8 16.40 38.61 -15.72
N VAL A 9 17.08 38.10 -16.74
CA VAL A 9 18.55 38.02 -16.87
C VAL A 9 19.37 37.72 -15.58
N VAL A 10 19.89 36.48 -15.56
CA VAL A 10 21.19 35.92 -15.06
C VAL A 10 21.98 36.59 -13.92
N ASN A 11 22.47 35.72 -13.02
CA ASN A 11 23.90 35.47 -12.69
C ASN A 11 23.90 34.33 -11.64
N GLY A 12 24.65 33.23 -11.75
CA GLY A 12 26.06 33.13 -12.09
C GLY A 12 26.85 33.04 -10.81
N GLU A 13 27.19 31.83 -10.35
CA GLU A 13 28.43 31.62 -9.59
C GLU A 13 28.87 30.16 -9.69
N GLU A 14 29.99 29.98 -10.39
CA GLU A 14 30.82 28.79 -10.41
C GLU A 14 31.50 28.66 -9.04
N GLY A 15 31.28 27.54 -8.36
CA GLY A 15 32.00 27.13 -7.16
C GLY A 15 32.78 25.86 -7.47
N ALA A 16 34.06 26.04 -7.73
CA ALA A 16 35.03 25.01 -8.07
C ALA A 16 35.68 24.38 -6.82
N GLU A 17 36.45 23.32 -7.09
CA GLU A 17 37.59 22.81 -6.31
C GLU A 17 37.22 21.92 -5.10
N ALA A 18 37.44 20.61 -5.21
CA ALA A 18 38.67 19.88 -4.81
C ALA A 18 38.39 19.20 -3.45
N GLU A 19 38.94 18.08 -3.01
CA GLU A 19 40.18 17.32 -3.21
C GLU A 19 39.78 15.83 -2.96
N ASP A 20 40.27 14.85 -3.72
CA ASP A 20 41.38 13.97 -3.32
C ASP A 20 41.41 13.71 -1.79
N ASP A 21 41.09 12.48 -1.36
CA ASP A 21 41.97 11.69 -0.49
C ASP A 21 41.36 10.34 -0.07
N ASP A 22 42.27 9.36 -0.02
CA ASP A 22 42.29 8.12 0.74
C ASP A 22 41.55 6.87 0.25
N ASP A 23 42.30 6.14 -0.59
CA ASP A 23 42.37 4.68 -0.64
C ASP A 23 42.64 4.08 0.76
N ASP A 24 41.59 3.63 1.45
CA ASP A 24 41.70 2.64 2.53
C ASP A 24 41.13 1.30 2.03
N ASP A 25 42.03 0.47 1.49
CA ASP A 25 41.88 -0.97 1.30
C ASP A 25 41.75 -1.67 2.68
N ASP A 26 40.58 -1.52 3.32
CA ASP A 26 40.23 -2.34 4.47
C ASP A 26 39.69 -3.69 3.98
N ASP A 27 40.59 -4.68 3.97
CA ASP A 27 40.37 -6.12 3.80
C ASP A 27 39.53 -6.65 4.99
N ALA A 28 38.27 -6.20 5.05
CA ALA A 28 37.29 -6.66 6.02
C ALA A 28 36.82 -8.05 5.58
N ALA A 29 37.52 -9.06 6.08
CA ALA A 29 37.13 -10.45 6.05
C ALA A 29 35.61 -10.58 6.21
N ALA A 30 34.93 -11.02 5.15
CA ALA A 30 33.50 -11.25 5.11
C ALA A 30 33.12 -12.34 6.12
N THR A 31 32.93 -11.96 7.37
CA THR A 31 32.24 -12.80 8.35
C THR A 31 30.82 -12.94 7.85
N SER A 32 30.46 -14.12 7.34
CA SER A 32 29.08 -14.41 6.96
C SER A 32 28.17 -13.97 8.10
N PRO A 33 27.21 -13.06 7.87
CA PRO A 33 26.33 -12.61 8.93
C PRO A 33 25.61 -13.85 9.48
N ALA A 34 25.69 -14.02 10.80
CA ALA A 34 24.92 -15.06 11.48
C ALA A 34 23.44 -14.89 11.08
N PRO A 35 22.72 -16.00 10.79
CA PRO A 35 21.31 -15.91 10.45
C PRO A 35 20.58 -15.15 11.58
N PRO A 36 19.69 -14.20 11.25
CA PRO A 36 19.01 -13.40 12.25
C PRO A 36 18.32 -14.34 13.24
N ALA A 37 18.61 -14.15 14.53
CA ALA A 37 18.00 -14.93 15.60
C ALA A 37 16.47 -14.86 15.44
N ALA A 38 15.83 -16.03 15.30
CA ALA A 38 14.39 -16.19 15.05
C ALA A 38 13.52 -15.82 16.28
N GLY A 39 13.86 -14.75 16.99
CA GLY A 39 13.22 -14.29 18.22
C GLY A 39 12.89 -12.79 18.23
N GLY A 40 12.82 -12.14 17.07
CA GLY A 40 12.22 -10.82 16.96
C GLY A 40 10.72 -10.84 17.29
N PRO A 41 10.11 -9.71 17.68
CA PRO A 41 8.66 -9.63 17.78
C PRO A 41 8.04 -10.13 16.47
N PRO A 42 6.90 -10.85 16.53
CA PRO A 42 6.27 -11.37 15.32
C PRO A 42 6.10 -10.24 14.30
N PRO A 43 6.36 -10.51 13.00
CA PRO A 43 6.23 -9.49 11.97
C PRO A 43 4.83 -8.91 12.04
N ASP A 44 4.79 -7.59 11.89
CA ASP A 44 3.62 -6.75 12.10
C ASP A 44 2.60 -6.92 10.96
N LEU A 45 2.01 -8.10 10.94
CA LEU A 45 1.16 -8.62 9.87
C LEU A 45 -0.26 -8.75 10.37
N VAL A 46 -1.20 -8.48 9.47
CA VAL A 46 -2.62 -8.70 9.72
C VAL A 46 -2.86 -10.20 9.98
N VAL A 47 -3.72 -10.52 10.95
CA VAL A 47 -4.06 -11.92 11.26
C VAL A 47 -4.70 -12.56 10.03
N ARG A 48 -4.18 -13.73 9.62
CA ARG A 48 -4.63 -14.46 8.41
C ARG A 48 -6.15 -14.62 8.35
N GLU A 49 -6.79 -14.98 9.47
CA GLU A 49 -8.24 -15.20 9.54
C GLU A 49 -9.04 -13.92 9.24
N ALA A 50 -8.66 -12.80 9.86
CA ALA A 50 -9.28 -11.51 9.61
C ALA A 50 -9.14 -11.10 8.14
N PHE A 51 -7.95 -11.32 7.56
CA PHE A 51 -7.69 -11.02 6.15
C PHE A 51 -8.49 -11.91 5.19
N VAL A 52 -8.58 -13.22 5.44
CA VAL A 52 -9.36 -14.13 4.60
C VAL A 52 -10.85 -13.75 4.63
N ALA A 53 -11.39 -13.43 5.81
CA ALA A 53 -12.76 -12.94 5.94
C ALA A 53 -12.97 -11.62 5.16
N ALA A 54 -11.96 -10.75 5.16
CA ALA A 54 -11.91 -9.53 4.38
C ALA A 54 -12.02 -9.79 2.86
N LEU A 55 -11.27 -10.76 2.34
CA LEU A 55 -11.34 -11.15 0.93
C LEU A 55 -12.71 -11.73 0.54
N ASP A 56 -13.35 -12.45 1.45
CA ASP A 56 -14.70 -13.00 1.19
C ASP A 56 -15.72 -11.87 1.06
N VAL A 57 -15.57 -10.76 1.80
CA VAL A 57 -16.41 -9.56 1.62
C VAL A 57 -16.20 -8.94 0.24
N LEU A 58 -14.95 -8.82 -0.22
CA LEU A 58 -14.64 -8.31 -1.56
C LEU A 58 -15.18 -9.23 -2.67
N ARG A 59 -15.02 -10.54 -2.52
CA ARG A 59 -15.53 -11.54 -3.49
C ARG A 59 -17.04 -11.66 -3.49
N GLY A 60 -17.68 -11.43 -2.34
CA GLY A 60 -19.14 -11.38 -2.22
C GLY A 60 -19.77 -10.10 -2.77
N GLY A 61 -18.95 -9.06 -3.02
CA GLY A 61 -19.40 -7.72 -3.41
C GLY A 61 -19.79 -7.55 -4.88
N ASP A 62 -19.38 -8.44 -5.78
CA ASP A 62 -19.71 -8.34 -7.22
C ASP A 62 -21.10 -8.90 -7.58
N GLY A 63 -21.86 -9.40 -6.60
CA GLY A 63 -23.15 -10.02 -6.83
C GLY A 63 -24.30 -9.22 -6.25
N THR A 64 -25.08 -8.58 -7.12
CA THR A 64 -26.53 -8.43 -6.92
C THR A 64 -27.13 -9.78 -6.54
N GLY A 65 -27.19 -10.05 -5.24
CA GLY A 65 -27.63 -11.31 -4.68
C GLY A 65 -28.45 -11.00 -3.44
N THR A 66 -29.65 -10.45 -3.66
CA THR A 66 -30.75 -10.64 -2.71
C THR A 66 -30.84 -12.13 -2.40
N ALA A 67 -30.24 -12.56 -1.29
CA ALA A 67 -30.60 -13.81 -0.66
C ALA A 67 -32.00 -13.61 -0.06
N SER A 68 -33.01 -13.64 -0.93
CA SER A 68 -34.35 -14.00 -0.49
C SER A 68 -34.26 -15.40 0.10
N PRO A 69 -34.75 -15.63 1.33
CA PRO A 69 -34.90 -16.98 1.86
C PRO A 69 -36.05 -17.65 1.10
N GLY A 70 -35.72 -18.33 -0.01
CA GLY A 70 -36.67 -18.95 -0.92
C GLY A 70 -36.18 -20.30 -1.41
N GLU A 71 -36.52 -21.32 -0.65
CA GLU A 71 -36.84 -22.70 -1.04
C GLU A 71 -36.23 -23.37 -2.30
N ARG A 72 -35.65 -24.55 -2.04
CA ARG A 72 -35.79 -25.83 -2.74
C ARG A 72 -35.39 -25.94 -4.22
N GLY A 73 -34.27 -26.63 -4.40
CA GLY A 73 -34.22 -27.86 -5.20
C GLY A 73 -33.48 -27.75 -6.52
N SER A 74 -32.38 -28.51 -6.65
CA SER A 74 -32.21 -29.46 -7.76
C SER A 74 -30.93 -30.26 -7.54
N SER A 75 -31.10 -31.56 -7.41
CA SER A 75 -30.06 -32.59 -7.48
C SER A 75 -29.46 -32.61 -8.89
N GLY A 76 -28.22 -32.16 -9.01
CA GLY A 76 -27.40 -32.30 -10.21
C GLY A 76 -26.12 -33.02 -9.86
N ASP A 77 -26.14 -34.35 -9.97
CA ASP A 77 -24.99 -35.24 -9.98
C ASP A 77 -23.92 -34.77 -10.98
N GLY A 78 -22.67 -34.69 -10.52
CA GLY A 78 -21.51 -34.44 -11.39
C GLY A 78 -20.42 -33.53 -10.80
N GLU A 79 -20.31 -33.40 -9.47
CA GLU A 79 -19.14 -32.76 -8.85
C GLU A 79 -17.92 -33.68 -8.96
N GLU A 80 -17.18 -33.59 -10.05
CA GLU A 80 -15.72 -33.69 -9.97
C GLU A 80 -15.26 -32.54 -9.08
N LYS A 81 -15.28 -32.76 -7.76
CA LYS A 81 -14.52 -31.96 -6.81
C LYS A 81 -13.06 -32.14 -7.18
N GLU A 82 -12.59 -31.34 -8.15
CA GLU A 82 -11.21 -30.92 -8.19
C GLU A 82 -10.89 -30.56 -6.75
N LYS A 83 -9.97 -31.34 -6.14
CA LYS A 83 -9.40 -30.98 -4.86
C LYS A 83 -8.78 -29.61 -5.12
N GLU A 84 -9.49 -28.54 -4.78
CA GLU A 84 -8.90 -27.23 -4.63
C GLU A 84 -7.79 -27.44 -3.60
N GLU A 85 -6.58 -27.65 -4.12
CA GLU A 85 -5.39 -27.70 -3.30
C GLU A 85 -5.45 -26.45 -2.44
N GLU A 86 -5.52 -26.66 -1.13
CA GLU A 86 -5.71 -25.61 -0.15
C GLU A 86 -4.69 -24.50 -0.44
N ALA A 87 -5.18 -23.40 -1.01
CA ALA A 87 -4.31 -22.37 -1.52
C ALA A 87 -3.51 -21.80 -0.34
N PHE A 88 -2.18 -21.94 -0.40
CA PHE A 88 -1.30 -21.31 0.56
C PHE A 88 -1.18 -19.83 0.18
N TYR A 89 -1.25 -18.95 1.18
CA TYR A 89 -1.08 -17.51 0.99
C TYR A 89 0.05 -17.01 1.87
N ALA A 90 0.90 -16.17 1.29
CA ALA A 90 1.88 -15.36 2.03
C ALA A 90 1.36 -13.92 2.16
N ILE A 91 1.70 -13.25 3.26
CA ILE A 91 1.46 -11.81 3.42
C ILE A 91 2.78 -11.10 3.13
N GLY A 92 2.80 -10.29 2.07
CA GLY A 92 3.91 -9.38 1.75
C GLY A 92 3.61 -7.98 2.28
N LYS A 93 4.64 -7.30 2.79
CA LYS A 93 4.59 -5.87 3.09
C LYS A 93 5.16 -5.11 1.89
N LEU A 94 4.48 -4.07 1.44
CA LEU A 94 4.94 -3.20 0.37
C LEU A 94 4.79 -1.72 0.78
N ARG A 95 5.57 -0.85 0.13
CA ARG A 95 5.42 0.60 0.23
C ARG A 95 5.04 1.11 -1.16
N ALA A 96 3.99 1.91 -1.24
CA ALA A 96 3.50 2.51 -2.47
C ALA A 96 3.44 4.03 -2.33
N THR A 97 3.95 4.75 -3.32
CA THR A 97 3.93 6.23 -3.35
C THR A 97 2.74 6.68 -4.20
N LEU A 98 1.74 7.27 -3.55
CA LEU A 98 0.49 7.71 -4.16
C LEU A 98 0.56 9.19 -4.53
N VAL A 99 0.46 9.48 -5.82
CA VAL A 99 0.46 10.86 -6.33
C VAL A 99 -0.92 11.50 -6.14
N LEU A 100 -0.96 12.67 -5.53
CA LEU A 100 -2.14 13.49 -5.26
C LEU A 100 -2.50 14.36 -6.47
N SER A 101 -2.73 13.72 -7.61
CA SER A 101 -3.17 14.43 -8.83
C SER A 101 -4.69 14.61 -8.84
N GLY A 102 -5.16 15.70 -8.24
CA GLY A 102 -6.59 16.08 -8.25
C GLY A 102 -7.39 15.58 -7.03
N PRO A 103 -8.73 15.69 -7.07
CA PRO A 103 -9.58 15.45 -5.91
C PRO A 103 -9.80 13.97 -5.58
N ASN A 104 -9.48 13.06 -6.50
CA ASN A 104 -9.62 11.63 -6.29
C ASN A 104 -8.32 10.92 -6.71
N PRO A 105 -7.57 10.31 -5.77
CA PRO A 105 -6.36 9.56 -6.08
C PRO A 105 -6.64 8.20 -6.74
N GLY A 106 -7.92 7.85 -6.97
CA GLY A 106 -8.37 6.60 -7.56
C GLY A 106 -8.30 5.42 -6.60
N LEU A 107 -8.41 5.68 -5.29
CA LEU A 107 -8.33 4.70 -4.22
C LEU A 107 -9.70 4.54 -3.57
N ASP A 108 -10.34 3.38 -3.76
CA ASP A 108 -11.58 3.03 -3.08
C ASP A 108 -11.28 2.05 -1.94
N LEU A 109 -11.94 2.26 -0.80
CA LEU A 109 -11.73 1.47 0.41
C LEU A 109 -13.00 0.71 0.81
N ALA A 110 -12.82 -0.46 1.40
CA ALA A 110 -13.89 -1.23 2.02
C ALA A 110 -13.51 -1.66 3.43
N GLU A 111 -14.47 -1.58 4.33
CA GLU A 111 -14.31 -2.08 5.70
C GLU A 111 -14.42 -3.60 5.74
N ALA A 112 -13.53 -4.21 6.51
CA ALA A 112 -13.63 -5.59 6.93
C ALA A 112 -13.37 -5.71 8.44
N PRO A 113 -13.72 -6.85 9.08
CA PRO A 113 -13.54 -7.00 10.51
C PRO A 113 -12.09 -6.78 10.96
N GLY A 114 -11.80 -5.63 11.57
CA GLY A 114 -10.49 -5.27 12.12
C GLY A 114 -9.47 -4.74 11.12
N LEU A 115 -9.84 -4.47 9.87
CA LEU A 115 -8.96 -3.87 8.87
C LEU A 115 -9.72 -3.18 7.73
N VAL A 116 -9.04 -2.31 6.99
CA VAL A 116 -9.57 -1.64 5.81
C VAL A 116 -8.78 -2.08 4.57
N LEU A 117 -9.52 -2.55 3.58
CA LEU A 117 -8.99 -3.06 2.32
C LEU A 117 -9.15 -2.02 1.22
N VAL A 118 -8.31 -2.10 0.21
CA VAL A 118 -8.54 -1.49 -1.09
C VAL A 118 -9.61 -2.30 -1.82
N SER A 119 -10.76 -1.69 -2.10
CA SER A 119 -11.84 -2.29 -2.89
C SER A 119 -11.76 -1.91 -4.37
N GLY A 120 -11.09 -0.80 -4.69
CA GLY A 120 -10.90 -0.31 -6.04
C GLY A 120 -9.57 0.45 -6.15
N SER A 121 -8.89 0.26 -7.28
CA SER A 121 -7.64 0.95 -7.59
C SER A 121 -7.67 1.38 -9.05
N SER A 122 -7.53 2.67 -9.29
CA SER A 122 -7.54 3.30 -10.61
C SER A 122 -6.63 4.53 -10.65
N GLY A 123 -6.28 4.99 -11.85
CA GLY A 123 -5.47 6.20 -12.03
C GLY A 123 -4.19 6.20 -11.18
N PRO A 124 -3.93 7.26 -10.38
CA PRO A 124 -2.71 7.35 -9.57
C PRO A 124 -2.49 6.17 -8.62
N ALA A 125 -3.54 5.60 -8.02
CA ALA A 125 -3.42 4.44 -7.15
C ALA A 125 -2.97 3.18 -7.91
N ALA A 126 -3.52 2.97 -9.10
CA ALA A 126 -3.10 1.86 -9.97
C ALA A 126 -1.67 2.05 -10.48
N ASP A 127 -1.30 3.27 -10.83
CA ASP A 127 0.06 3.63 -11.26
C ASP A 127 1.09 3.44 -10.14
N ALA A 128 0.69 3.68 -8.88
CA ALA A 128 1.47 3.39 -7.68
C ALA A 128 1.57 1.89 -7.35
N GLY A 129 0.93 1.02 -8.14
CA GLY A 129 0.94 -0.42 -7.98
C GLY A 129 0.04 -0.94 -6.86
N ILE A 130 -0.88 -0.12 -6.35
CA ILE A 130 -1.88 -0.51 -5.34
C ILE A 130 -2.92 -1.41 -6.01
N GLN A 131 -3.30 -2.51 -5.35
CA GLN A 131 -4.20 -3.51 -5.89
C GLN A 131 -5.41 -3.72 -4.97
N VAL A 132 -6.51 -4.16 -5.57
CA VAL A 132 -7.68 -4.61 -4.82
C VAL A 132 -7.28 -5.76 -3.88
N GLY A 133 -7.70 -5.65 -2.62
CA GLY A 133 -7.34 -6.58 -1.55
C GLY A 133 -6.09 -6.18 -0.77
N ASP A 134 -5.35 -5.14 -1.15
CA ASP A 134 -4.30 -4.58 -0.30
C ASP A 134 -4.92 -4.00 0.98
N THR A 135 -4.22 -4.12 2.11
CA THR A 135 -4.63 -3.50 3.38
C THR A 135 -3.71 -2.34 3.71
N ILE A 136 -4.25 -1.16 3.96
CA ILE A 136 -3.45 0.00 4.40
C ILE A 136 -3.11 -0.20 5.88
N THR A 137 -1.81 -0.24 6.20
CA THR A 137 -1.33 -0.41 7.57
C THR A 137 -0.72 0.85 8.15
N LYS A 138 -0.09 1.67 7.32
CA LYS A 138 0.47 2.97 7.70
C LYS A 138 0.38 3.96 6.55
N VAL A 139 0.32 5.24 6.92
CA VAL A 139 0.35 6.37 5.98
C VAL A 139 1.46 7.32 6.40
N PHE A 140 2.24 7.78 5.42
CA PHE A 140 3.33 8.73 5.62
C PHE A 140 3.17 9.94 4.70
N ALA A 141 3.44 11.14 5.21
CA ALA A 141 3.50 12.36 4.42
C ALA A 141 4.65 13.27 4.90
N GLY A 142 5.45 13.79 3.97
CA GLY A 142 6.58 14.66 4.28
C GLY A 142 7.94 13.95 4.25
N GLU A 143 9.01 14.76 4.27
CA GLU A 143 10.38 14.24 4.27
C GLU A 143 10.74 13.80 5.70
N GLY A 144 11.30 12.60 5.85
CA GLY A 144 11.67 12.05 7.17
C GLY A 144 10.48 11.77 8.10
N ASP A 145 9.34 11.33 7.56
CA ASP A 145 8.18 10.89 8.34
C ASP A 145 7.53 11.98 9.22
N ALA A 146 7.53 13.24 8.75
CA ALA A 146 6.93 14.38 9.48
C ALA A 146 5.45 14.16 9.86
N PHE A 147 4.73 13.36 9.06
CA PHE A 147 3.47 12.75 9.41
C PHE A 147 3.58 11.23 9.22
N GLU A 148 3.44 10.46 10.30
CA GLU A 148 3.28 9.00 10.29
C GLU A 148 2.05 8.65 11.12
N ALA A 149 1.17 7.82 10.56
CA ALA A 149 0.00 7.31 11.27
C ALA A 149 -0.26 5.84 10.94
N GLU A 150 -0.54 5.04 11.96
CA GLU A 150 -0.95 3.64 11.81
C GLU A 150 -2.46 3.56 11.63
N THR A 151 -2.92 2.76 10.67
CA THR A 151 -4.34 2.56 10.36
C THR A 151 -4.84 1.16 10.76
N ARG A 152 -3.99 0.35 11.40
CA ARG A 152 -4.36 -1.01 11.80
C ARG A 152 -5.43 -0.98 12.88
N MET A 153 -6.38 -1.91 12.79
CA MET A 153 -7.52 -2.02 13.71
C MET A 153 -8.44 -0.78 13.72
N MET A 154 -8.24 0.17 12.80
CA MET A 154 -9.18 1.25 12.57
C MET A 154 -10.32 0.77 11.67
N ASN A 155 -11.47 1.41 11.83
CA ASN A 155 -12.59 1.26 10.90
C ASN A 155 -12.34 2.08 9.63
N LEU A 156 -13.28 2.01 8.68
CA LEU A 156 -13.20 2.76 7.43
C LEU A 156 -13.08 4.27 7.67
N ASP A 157 -13.94 4.82 8.52
CA ASP A 157 -13.97 6.26 8.79
C ASP A 157 -12.62 6.76 9.33
N GLY A 158 -12.04 6.08 10.34
CA GLY A 158 -10.75 6.46 10.90
C GLY A 158 -9.59 6.32 9.91
N THR A 159 -9.65 5.30 9.04
CA THR A 159 -8.64 5.14 7.98
C THR A 159 -8.75 6.24 6.94
N VAL A 160 -9.97 6.61 6.53
CA VAL A 160 -10.22 7.72 5.59
C VAL A 160 -9.75 9.04 6.19
N GLU A 161 -10.06 9.31 7.46
CA GLU A 161 -9.60 10.52 8.15
C GLU A 161 -8.07 10.62 8.16
N ILE A 162 -7.35 9.53 8.45
CA ILE A 162 -5.89 9.52 8.43
C ILE A 162 -5.33 9.76 7.03
N VAL A 163 -5.87 9.08 6.02
CA VAL A 163 -5.42 9.25 4.63
C VAL A 163 -5.66 10.69 4.19
N MET A 164 -6.83 11.26 4.48
CA MET A 164 -7.13 12.66 4.16
C MET A 164 -6.20 13.63 4.91
N ALA A 165 -5.95 13.41 6.20
CA ALA A 165 -5.03 14.23 6.99
C ALA A 165 -3.60 14.20 6.43
N ALA A 166 -3.14 13.02 5.98
CA ALA A 166 -1.85 12.88 5.30
C ALA A 166 -1.80 13.65 3.98
N MET A 167 -2.87 13.60 3.18
CA MET A 167 -2.99 14.36 1.93
C MET A 167 -2.98 15.87 2.17
N GLU A 168 -3.73 16.34 3.17
CA GLU A 168 -3.73 17.75 3.58
C GLU A 168 -2.35 18.20 4.06
N HIS A 169 -1.66 17.36 4.84
CA HIS A 169 -0.30 17.63 5.30
C HIS A 169 0.70 17.69 4.13
N ALA A 170 0.63 16.75 3.19
CA ALA A 170 1.45 16.76 1.98
C ALA A 170 1.19 18.03 1.16
N ALA A 171 -0.07 18.37 0.91
CA ALA A 171 -0.43 19.58 0.18
C ALA A 171 0.05 20.86 0.88
N GLY A 172 -0.10 20.95 2.21
CA GLY A 172 0.35 22.08 3.00
C GLY A 172 1.88 22.24 3.04
N SER A 173 2.62 21.14 2.86
CA SER A 173 4.09 21.13 2.76
C SER A 173 4.60 21.25 1.31
N GLY A 174 3.72 21.45 0.33
CA GLY A 174 4.08 21.60 -1.08
C GLY A 174 4.44 20.29 -1.79
N ARG A 175 4.10 19.14 -1.18
CA ARG A 175 4.29 17.82 -1.79
C ARG A 175 3.04 17.37 -2.53
N ALA A 176 3.24 16.66 -3.62
CA ALA A 176 2.18 16.11 -4.46
C ALA A 176 2.02 14.59 -4.26
N GLU A 177 2.54 14.03 -3.18
CA GLU A 177 2.55 12.59 -2.94
C GLU A 177 2.49 12.24 -1.45
N ILE A 178 1.95 11.06 -1.15
CA ILE A 178 2.03 10.40 0.16
C ILE A 178 2.56 8.98 -0.03
N ASP A 179 3.16 8.39 0.99
CA ASP A 179 3.50 6.97 0.98
C ASP A 179 2.50 6.16 1.80
N LEU A 180 2.20 4.96 1.33
CA LEU A 180 1.35 3.99 2.02
C LEU A 180 2.16 2.72 2.28
N GLU A 181 2.17 2.26 3.53
CA GLU A 181 2.54 0.87 3.83
C GLU A 181 1.29 0.00 3.65
N LEU A 182 1.42 -1.01 2.80
CA LEU A 182 0.33 -1.94 2.50
C LEU A 182 0.75 -3.37 2.81
N ASN A 183 -0.21 -4.17 3.27
CA ASN A 183 -0.09 -5.62 3.32
C ASN A 183 -0.86 -6.24 2.15
N ARG A 184 -0.20 -7.11 1.38
CA ARG A 184 -0.76 -7.82 0.23
C ARG A 184 -0.75 -9.32 0.44
N LEU A 185 -1.85 -9.98 0.11
CA LEU A 185 -1.86 -11.44 0.00
C LEU A 185 -1.32 -11.90 -1.34
N ILE A 186 -0.36 -12.81 -1.28
CA ILE A 186 0.24 -13.45 -2.44
C ILE A 186 -0.19 -14.90 -2.41
N LYS A 187 -1.01 -15.32 -3.39
CA LYS A 187 -1.36 -16.73 -3.57
C LYS A 187 -0.13 -17.48 -4.03
N CYS A 188 0.39 -18.35 -3.16
CA CYS A 188 1.49 -19.24 -3.48
C CYS A 188 0.92 -20.49 -4.16
N ARG A 189 1.58 -20.95 -5.22
CA ARG A 189 1.30 -22.25 -5.83
C ARG A 189 2.51 -23.14 -5.58
N TYR A 190 2.27 -24.36 -5.10
CA TYR A 190 3.31 -25.38 -5.11
C TYR A 190 3.60 -25.72 -6.58
N LYS A 191 4.88 -25.76 -6.95
CA LYS A 191 5.35 -26.24 -8.26
C LYS A 191 5.96 -27.62 -8.08
#